data_AF-A0A960Z756-F1
#
_entry.id   AF-A0A960Z756-F1
#
_cell.length_a   1.000
_cell.length_b   1.000
_cell.length_c   1.000
_cell.angle_alpha   90.00
_cell.angle_beta   90.00
_cell.angle_gamma   90.00
#
_symmetry.space_group_name_H-M   'P 1'
#
loop_
_entity.id
_entity.type
_entity.pdbx_description
1 polymer ?
#
loop_
_entity_poly.entity_id
_entity_poly.type
_entity_poly.pdbx_seq_one_letter_code
_entity_poly.pdbx_strand_id
1 'polypeptide(L)'
;MAEVKRSSQGRSDILAIGFAMVVAMWASGYISRLLPGIHSAVVFFIMIGILLAGGWFSGRYSGRGAAGGLMSGLLAGIVNLLVLGSVVGNEQVEGVPSIAVWGPLSIIAHGLICMLGALASKAGYSSNRTPCNWTGIFAITAATATYILLFAGGILTSERAG
;
A
#
# COMPACT_ATOMS: atom_id res chain seq x y z
N MET A 1 26.01 -28.47 14.75
CA MET A 1 24.60 -28.12 14.99
C MET A 1 24.47 -26.61 14.85
N ALA A 2 24.11 -26.12 13.66
CA ALA A 2 23.92 -24.70 13.43
C ALA A 2 22.50 -24.33 13.86
N GLU A 3 22.40 -23.70 15.01
CA GLU A 3 21.19 -23.01 15.46
C GLU A 3 20.97 -21.82 14.53
N VAL A 4 20.22 -22.03 13.45
CA VAL A 4 19.72 -20.94 12.59
C VAL A 4 18.73 -20.14 13.43
N LYS A 5 19.29 -19.15 14.12
CA LYS A 5 18.63 -18.10 14.86
C LYS A 5 17.46 -17.60 14.01
N ARG A 6 16.22 -17.74 14.51
CA ARG A 6 14.98 -17.23 13.89
C ARG A 6 15.14 -15.74 13.60
N SER A 7 15.64 -15.40 12.42
CA SER A 7 15.96 -14.04 12.02
C SER A 7 14.67 -13.29 11.68
N SER A 8 14.38 -12.22 12.40
CA SER A 8 13.52 -11.07 12.02
C SER A 8 12.11 -11.34 11.47
N GLN A 9 11.56 -12.54 11.61
CA GLN A 9 10.21 -12.95 11.14
C GLN A 9 9.04 -12.15 11.74
N GLY A 10 9.30 -11.21 12.66
CA GLY A 10 8.27 -10.54 13.43
C GLY A 10 7.42 -9.55 12.65
N ARG A 11 7.92 -8.84 11.62
CA ARG A 11 7.21 -7.68 11.00
C ARG A 11 7.53 -7.40 9.52
N SER A 12 8.40 -8.18 8.88
CA SER A 12 8.80 -7.95 7.48
C SER A 12 7.67 -8.18 6.48
N ASP A 13 6.73 -9.05 6.83
CA ASP A 13 5.45 -9.27 6.15
C ASP A 13 4.60 -8.00 6.07
N ILE A 14 4.43 -7.30 7.18
CA ILE A 14 3.63 -6.07 7.27
C ILE A 14 4.28 -4.98 6.41
N LEU A 15 5.61 -4.84 6.49
CA LEU A 15 6.36 -3.88 5.68
C LEU A 15 6.22 -4.18 4.19
N ALA A 16 6.47 -5.43 3.79
CA ALA A 16 6.38 -5.85 2.39
C ALA A 16 4.99 -5.56 1.79
N ILE A 17 3.93 -5.96 2.50
CA ILE A 17 2.55 -5.82 2.00
C ILE A 17 2.10 -4.36 2.05
N GLY A 18 2.37 -3.64 3.15
CA GLY A 18 2.03 -2.22 3.29
C GLY A 18 2.63 -1.36 2.18
N PHE A 19 3.94 -1.51 1.94
CA PHE A 19 4.62 -0.77 0.87
C PHE A 19 4.15 -1.24 -0.52
N ALA A 20 3.90 -2.53 -0.73
CA ALA A 20 3.40 -3.02 -2.02
C ALA A 20 2.04 -2.40 -2.37
N MET A 21 1.15 -2.24 -1.39
CA MET A 21 -0.13 -1.55 -1.58
C MET A 21 0.07 -0.09 -1.97
N VAL A 22 0.95 0.64 -1.26
CA VAL A 22 1.26 2.05 -1.59
C VAL A 22 1.75 2.18 -3.03
N VAL A 23 2.69 1.33 -3.43
CA VAL A 23 3.24 1.34 -4.79
C VAL A 23 2.15 1.02 -5.84
N ALA A 24 1.30 0.04 -5.57
CA ALA A 24 0.18 -0.30 -6.45
C ALA A 24 -0.84 0.85 -6.57
N MET A 25 -1.12 1.56 -5.48
CA MET A 25 -1.96 2.75 -5.50
C MET A 25 -1.35 3.86 -6.34
N TRP A 26 -0.06 4.12 -6.21
CA TRP A 26 0.60 5.14 -7.02
C TRP A 26 0.63 4.76 -8.50
N ALA A 27 0.98 3.50 -8.80
CA ALA A 27 0.99 2.99 -10.16
C ALA A 27 -0.38 3.15 -10.83
N SER A 28 -1.46 2.73 -10.15
CA SER A 28 -2.82 2.90 -10.67
C SER A 28 -3.23 4.37 -10.81
N GLY A 29 -2.80 5.24 -9.89
CA GLY A 29 -2.98 6.68 -9.98
C GLY A 29 -2.29 7.29 -11.21
N TYR A 30 -1.04 6.92 -11.48
CA TYR A 30 -0.30 7.36 -12.68
C TYR A 30 -0.95 6.85 -13.96
N ILE A 31 -1.27 5.55 -14.04
CA ILE A 31 -1.92 4.94 -15.21
C ILE A 31 -3.26 5.63 -15.48
N SER A 32 -4.06 5.90 -14.44
CA SER A 32 -5.36 6.53 -14.59
C SER A 32 -5.29 7.95 -15.14
N ARG A 33 -4.18 8.66 -14.91
CA ARG A 33 -3.95 10.01 -15.46
C ARG A 33 -3.45 10.00 -16.91
N LEU A 34 -2.83 8.90 -17.35
CA LEU A 34 -2.38 8.74 -18.73
C LEU A 34 -3.53 8.35 -19.67
N LEU A 35 -4.57 7.71 -19.13
CA LEU A 35 -5.74 7.28 -19.92
C LEU A 35 -6.84 8.35 -19.89
N PRO A 36 -7.20 8.95 -21.04
CA PRO A 36 -8.27 9.94 -21.09
C PRO A 36 -9.63 9.30 -20.77
N GLY A 37 -10.45 10.01 -19.99
CA GLY A 37 -11.85 9.61 -19.71
C GLY A 37 -12.07 8.74 -18.47
N ILE A 38 -11.05 8.44 -17.67
CA ILE A 38 -11.25 7.72 -16.40
C ILE A 38 -11.86 8.64 -15.34
N HIS A 39 -13.07 8.30 -14.90
CA HIS A 39 -13.78 9.03 -13.86
C HIS A 39 -13.18 8.79 -12.47
N SER A 40 -13.24 9.80 -11.58
CA SER A 40 -12.68 9.72 -10.22
C SER A 40 -13.24 8.56 -9.39
N ALA A 41 -14.51 8.21 -9.61
CA ALA A 41 -15.15 7.06 -8.95
C ALA A 41 -14.46 5.73 -9.30
N VAL A 42 -14.00 5.55 -10.54
CA VAL A 42 -13.33 4.32 -10.98
C VAL A 42 -12.01 4.16 -10.25
N VAL A 43 -11.23 5.24 -10.17
CA VAL A 43 -9.96 5.27 -9.41
C VAL A 43 -10.22 4.95 -7.94
N PHE A 44 -11.26 5.54 -7.34
CA PHE A 44 -11.65 5.25 -5.96
C PHE A 44 -11.90 3.75 -5.74
N PHE A 45 -12.70 3.10 -6.59
CA PHE A 45 -12.97 1.66 -6.46
C PHE A 45 -11.72 0.79 -6.71
N ILE A 46 -10.82 1.21 -7.60
CA ILE A 46 -9.51 0.54 -7.78
C ILE A 46 -8.69 0.61 -6.49
N MET A 47 -8.61 1.78 -5.83
CA MET A 47 -7.89 1.94 -4.57
C MET A 47 -8.47 1.05 -3.46
N ILE A 48 -9.80 1.00 -3.35
CA ILE A 48 -10.49 0.08 -2.42
C ILE A 48 -10.15 -1.37 -2.76
N GLY A 49 -10.16 -1.74 -4.04
CA GLY A 49 -9.78 -3.06 -4.52
C GLY A 49 -8.35 -3.46 -4.14
N ILE A 50 -7.39 -2.53 -4.27
CA ILE A 50 -5.99 -2.75 -3.88
C ILE A 50 -5.87 -3.00 -2.38
N LEU A 51 -6.57 -2.23 -1.54
CA LEU A 51 -6.58 -2.42 -0.08
C LEU A 51 -7.21 -3.76 0.31
N LEU A 52 -8.36 -4.12 -0.29
CA LEU A 52 -9.00 -5.40 -0.06
C LEU A 52 -8.10 -6.57 -0.48
N ALA A 53 -7.46 -6.47 -1.64
CA ALA A 53 -6.54 -7.49 -2.15
C ALA A 53 -5.29 -7.63 -1.27
N GLY A 54 -4.68 -6.52 -0.84
CA GLY A 54 -3.54 -6.55 0.06
C GLY A 54 -3.89 -7.07 1.46
N GLY A 55 -5.07 -6.71 1.97
CA GLY A 55 -5.65 -7.30 3.17
C GLY A 55 -5.85 -8.81 3.05
N TRP A 56 -6.48 -9.26 1.98
CA TRP A 56 -6.68 -10.67 1.68
C TRP A 56 -5.36 -11.43 1.57
N PHE A 57 -4.37 -10.86 0.88
CA PHE A 57 -3.03 -11.42 0.77
C PHE A 57 -2.35 -11.51 2.15
N SER A 58 -2.46 -10.46 2.97
CA SER A 58 -1.96 -10.47 4.35
C SER A 58 -2.59 -11.58 5.17
N GLY A 59 -3.92 -11.68 5.19
CA GLY A 59 -4.61 -12.74 5.93
C GLY A 59 -4.26 -14.14 5.43
N ARG A 60 -4.01 -14.30 4.12
CA ARG A 60 -3.70 -15.58 3.48
C ARG A 60 -2.25 -16.04 3.67
N TYR A 61 -1.29 -15.12 3.68
CA TYR A 61 0.15 -15.41 3.59
C TYR A 61 0.97 -15.03 4.83
N SER A 62 0.56 -14.03 5.63
CA SER A 62 1.33 -13.57 6.80
C SER A 62 1.11 -14.41 8.07
N GLY A 63 0.04 -15.19 8.12
CA GLY A 63 -0.37 -15.95 9.30
C GLY A 63 -0.92 -15.12 10.47
N ARG A 64 -1.03 -13.79 10.31
CA ARG A 64 -1.55 -12.86 11.33
C ARG A 64 -3.06 -12.58 11.21
N GLY A 65 -3.71 -13.13 10.18
CA GLY A 65 -5.13 -12.93 9.92
C GLY A 65 -5.52 -11.45 9.82
N ALA A 66 -6.64 -11.10 10.45
CA ALA A 66 -7.20 -9.74 10.44
C ALA A 66 -6.23 -8.68 11.01
N ALA A 67 -5.44 -9.02 12.03
CA ALA A 67 -4.46 -8.11 12.62
C ALA A 67 -3.34 -7.76 11.63
N GLY A 68 -2.88 -8.73 10.82
CA GLY A 68 -1.90 -8.47 9.76
C GLY A 68 -2.44 -7.53 8.69
N GLY A 69 -3.69 -7.74 8.27
CA GLY A 69 -4.39 -6.84 7.34
C GLY A 69 -4.50 -5.44 7.90
N LEU A 70 -4.99 -5.29 9.13
CA LEU A 70 -5.12 -4.00 9.81
C LEU A 70 -3.78 -3.27 9.89
N MET A 71 -2.72 -3.92 10.37
CA MET A 71 -1.40 -3.30 10.50
C MET A 71 -0.80 -2.90 9.15
N SER A 72 -0.97 -3.72 8.12
CA SER A 72 -0.47 -3.41 6.76
C SER A 72 -1.23 -2.24 6.14
N GLY A 73 -2.55 -2.18 6.34
CA GLY A 73 -3.39 -1.08 5.89
C GLY A 73 -3.08 0.23 6.62
N LEU A 74 -2.92 0.20 7.95
CA LEU A 74 -2.50 1.36 8.73
C LEU A 74 -1.13 1.87 8.26
N LEU A 75 -0.17 0.98 8.03
CA LEU A 75 1.14 1.36 7.49
C LEU A 75 1.01 2.04 6.12
N ALA A 76 0.23 1.48 5.20
CA ALA A 76 0.00 2.07 3.89
C ALA A 76 -0.65 3.47 4.00
N GLY A 77 -1.65 3.61 4.88
CA GLY A 77 -2.28 4.90 5.17
C GLY A 77 -1.30 5.94 5.72
N ILE A 78 -0.44 5.54 6.66
CA ILE A 78 0.61 6.43 7.21
C ILE A 78 1.56 6.88 6.11
N VAL A 79 2.08 5.95 5.29
CA VAL A 79 3.01 6.30 4.21
C VAL A 79 2.36 7.25 3.19
N ASN A 80 1.12 6.98 2.78
CA ASN A 80 0.39 7.88 1.89
C ASN A 80 0.17 9.26 2.51
N LEU A 81 -0.18 9.33 3.80
CA LEU A 81 -0.38 10.61 4.48
C LEU A 81 0.92 11.39 4.65
N LEU A 82 2.04 10.72 4.89
CA LEU A 82 3.36 11.38 4.96
C LEU A 82 3.75 11.98 3.61
N VAL A 83 3.53 11.24 2.52
CA VAL A 83 3.79 11.74 1.16
C VAL A 83 2.86 12.89 0.83
N LEU A 84 1.57 12.76 1.12
CA LEU A 84 0.62 13.86 0.92
C LEU A 84 1.00 15.09 1.75
N GLY A 85 1.34 14.91 3.02
CA GLY A 85 1.76 15.99 3.92
C GLY A 85 3.02 16.71 3.42
N SER A 86 3.93 15.99 2.76
CA SER A 86 5.12 16.60 2.14
C SER A 86 4.78 17.49 0.92
N VAL A 87 3.62 17.31 0.31
CA VAL A 87 3.18 18.07 -0.89
C VAL A 87 2.21 19.20 -0.52
N VAL A 88 1.26 18.94 0.37
CA VAL A 88 0.11 19.84 0.62
C VAL A 88 0.46 20.98 1.60
N GLY A 89 1.47 20.84 2.46
CA GLY A 89 1.90 21.93 3.35
C GLY A 89 0.75 22.56 4.17
N ASN A 90 0.80 23.88 4.36
CA ASN A 90 -0.16 24.67 5.16
C ASN A 90 -1.33 25.22 4.32
N GLU A 91 -1.53 24.72 3.09
CA GLU A 91 -2.59 25.22 2.22
C GLU A 91 -3.96 24.69 2.67
N GLN A 92 -4.79 25.58 3.20
CA GLN A 92 -6.18 25.29 3.52
C GLN A 92 -7.02 25.34 2.26
N VAL A 93 -7.44 24.17 1.79
CA VAL A 93 -8.39 24.03 0.69
C VAL A 93 -9.80 24.31 1.23
N GLU A 94 -10.46 25.35 0.72
CA GLU A 94 -11.84 25.69 1.08
C GLU A 94 -12.79 24.50 0.86
N GLY A 95 -13.66 24.23 1.83
CA GLY A 95 -14.67 23.15 1.76
C GLY A 95 -14.16 21.74 2.07
N VAL A 96 -12.86 21.56 2.32
CA VAL A 96 -12.32 20.27 2.80
C VAL A 96 -12.19 20.32 4.34
N PRO A 97 -12.58 19.26 5.06
CA PRO A 97 -12.32 19.19 6.50
C PRO A 97 -10.85 19.47 6.82
N SER A 98 -10.54 19.99 8.01
CA SER A 98 -9.15 20.18 8.42
C SER A 98 -8.34 18.89 8.28
N ILE A 99 -7.08 18.99 7.84
CA ILE A 99 -6.16 17.84 7.73
C ILE A 99 -5.97 17.10 9.05
N ALA A 100 -6.19 17.80 10.17
CA ALA A 100 -6.22 17.21 11.49
C ALA A 100 -7.33 16.16 11.67
N VAL A 101 -8.43 16.27 10.92
CA VAL A 101 -9.59 15.36 11.00
C VAL A 101 -9.52 14.29 9.93
N TRP A 102 -9.36 14.67 8.66
CA TRP A 102 -9.43 13.69 7.58
C TRP A 102 -8.15 12.85 7.46
N GLY A 103 -6.99 13.38 7.86
CA GLY A 103 -5.72 12.66 7.82
C GLY A 103 -5.76 11.38 8.66
N PRO A 104 -6.02 11.47 9.97
CA PRO A 104 -6.19 10.29 10.82
C PRO A 104 -7.32 9.37 10.35
N LEU A 105 -8.43 9.93 9.88
CA LEU A 105 -9.56 9.14 9.37
C LEU A 105 -9.17 8.30 8.15
N SER A 106 -8.36 8.86 7.24
CA SER A 106 -7.87 8.14 6.07
C SER A 106 -6.99 6.95 6.45
N ILE A 107 -6.12 7.10 7.46
CA ILE A 107 -5.28 6.03 7.99
C ILE A 107 -6.16 4.90 8.54
N ILE A 108 -7.15 5.25 9.37
CA ILE A 108 -8.08 4.29 9.95
C ILE A 108 -8.85 3.56 8.83
N ALA A 109 -9.34 4.29 7.83
CA ALA A 109 -10.06 3.71 6.70
C ALA A 109 -9.19 2.67 5.95
N HIS A 110 -7.92 2.96 5.67
CA HIS A 110 -7.01 1.99 5.04
C HIS A 110 -6.88 0.71 5.88
N GLY A 111 -6.68 0.88 7.19
CA GLY A 111 -6.59 -0.22 8.13
C GLY A 111 -7.86 -1.10 8.13
N LEU A 112 -9.03 -0.48 8.23
CA LEU A 112 -10.31 -1.18 8.27
C LEU A 112 -10.61 -1.91 6.97
N ILE A 113 -10.38 -1.29 5.81
CA ILE A 113 -10.59 -1.94 4.51
C ILE A 113 -9.64 -3.13 4.34
N CYS A 114 -8.36 -2.98 4.68
CA CYS A 114 -7.44 -4.12 4.66
C CYS A 114 -7.85 -5.22 5.64
N MET A 115 -8.35 -4.85 6.82
CA MET A 115 -8.87 -5.82 7.79
C MET A 115 -10.05 -6.61 7.22
N LEU A 116 -10.98 -5.95 6.51
CA LEU A 116 -12.09 -6.63 5.83
C LEU A 116 -11.59 -7.61 4.76
N GLY A 117 -10.60 -7.21 3.95
CA GLY A 117 -9.95 -8.12 3.00
C GLY A 117 -9.32 -9.34 3.68
N ALA A 118 -8.63 -9.12 4.80
CA ALA A 118 -8.03 -10.21 5.58
C ALA A 118 -9.06 -11.13 6.25
N LEU A 119 -10.23 -10.61 6.65
CA LEU A 119 -11.32 -11.43 7.18
C LEU A 119 -11.92 -12.34 6.09
N ALA A 120 -11.96 -11.87 4.84
CA ALA A 120 -12.39 -12.68 3.70
C ALA A 120 -11.41 -13.82 3.36
N SER A 121 -10.19 -13.84 3.90
CA SER A 121 -9.19 -14.88 3.64
C SER A 121 -9.31 -16.11 4.55
N LYS A 122 -10.29 -16.16 5.47
CA LYS A 122 -10.45 -17.18 6.53
C LYS A 122 -10.49 -18.64 6.03
N ALA A 123 -10.79 -18.89 4.75
CA ALA A 123 -10.79 -20.23 4.16
C ALA A 123 -9.38 -20.78 3.81
N GLY A 124 -8.31 -20.00 4.00
CA GLY A 124 -7.01 -20.32 3.41
C GLY A 124 -5.90 -20.79 4.35
N TYR A 125 -5.94 -20.55 5.66
CA TYR A 125 -4.77 -20.78 6.52
C TYR A 125 -4.28 -22.24 6.39
N SER A 126 -3.15 -22.41 5.70
CA SER A 126 -2.54 -23.71 5.47
C SER A 126 -1.24 -23.67 6.24
N SER A 127 -1.15 -24.50 7.28
CA SER A 127 0.01 -24.60 8.18
C SER A 127 1.26 -25.13 7.49
N ASN A 128 1.16 -25.56 6.22
CA ASN A 128 2.19 -26.27 5.50
C ASN A 128 2.84 -25.42 4.39
N ARG A 129 3.08 -24.12 4.65
CA ARG A 129 3.62 -23.21 3.65
C ARG A 129 5.12 -23.03 3.79
N THR A 130 5.80 -23.15 2.65
CA THR A 130 7.21 -22.83 2.44
C THR A 130 7.53 -21.45 3.00
N PRO A 131 8.67 -21.26 3.70
CA PRO A 131 9.06 -19.95 4.22
C PRO A 131 9.09 -18.91 3.09
N CYS A 132 8.23 -17.89 3.21
CA CYS A 132 8.16 -16.78 2.26
C CYS A 132 9.31 -15.80 2.53
N ASN A 133 10.08 -15.46 1.51
CA ASN A 133 11.15 -14.45 1.62
C ASN A 133 10.57 -13.03 1.56
N TRP A 134 9.99 -12.58 2.68
CA TRP A 134 9.38 -11.24 2.81
C TRP A 134 10.37 -10.09 2.54
N THR A 135 11.64 -10.26 2.92
CA THR A 135 12.69 -9.27 2.64
C THR A 135 12.93 -9.13 1.14
N GLY A 136 12.95 -10.25 0.41
CA GLY A 136 13.06 -10.25 -1.04
C GLY A 136 11.86 -9.58 -1.72
N ILE A 137 10.65 -9.86 -1.25
CA ILE A 137 9.44 -9.18 -1.75
C ILE A 137 9.52 -7.68 -1.50
N PHE A 138 9.91 -7.26 -0.30
CA PHE A 138 10.08 -5.84 0.01
C PHE A 138 11.15 -5.17 -0.88
N ALA A 139 12.28 -5.84 -1.13
CA ALA A 139 13.31 -5.34 -2.02
C ALA A 139 12.80 -5.17 -3.47
N ILE A 140 12.03 -6.14 -3.98
CA ILE A 140 11.39 -6.04 -5.30
C ILE A 140 10.38 -4.89 -5.33
N THR A 141 9.56 -4.74 -4.29
CA THR A 141 8.62 -3.63 -4.17
C THR A 141 9.33 -2.28 -4.22
N ALA A 142 10.43 -2.12 -3.46
CA ALA A 142 11.22 -0.90 -3.45
C ALA A 142 11.83 -0.61 -4.82
N ALA A 143 12.44 -1.62 -5.47
CA ALA A 143 12.99 -1.48 -6.81
C ALA A 143 11.91 -1.09 -7.84
N THR A 144 10.73 -1.71 -7.75
CA THR A 144 9.59 -1.40 -8.61
C THR A 144 9.10 0.03 -8.40
N ALA A 145 9.03 0.48 -7.14
CA ALA A 145 8.68 1.85 -6.80
C ALA A 145 9.65 2.85 -7.42
N THR A 146 10.96 2.61 -7.26
CA THR A 146 12.01 3.45 -7.85
C THR A 146 11.88 3.49 -9.37
N TYR A 147 11.66 2.34 -10.01
CA TYR A 147 11.50 2.27 -11.46
C TYR A 147 10.29 3.08 -11.95
N ILE A 148 9.13 2.96 -11.28
CA ILE A 148 7.92 3.73 -11.61
C ILE A 148 8.19 5.23 -11.47
N LEU A 149 8.86 5.66 -10.39
CA LEU A 149 9.17 7.07 -10.16
C LEU A 149 10.15 7.62 -11.20
N LEU A 150 11.17 6.85 -11.59
CA LEU A 150 12.09 7.23 -12.65
C LEU A 150 11.38 7.37 -13.99
N PHE A 151 10.49 6.43 -14.32
CA PHE A 151 9.73 6.48 -15.57
C PHE A 151 8.76 7.67 -15.60
N ALA A 152 7.98 7.86 -14.53
CA ALA A 152 7.05 8.99 -14.41
C ALA A 152 7.77 10.34 -14.43
N GLY A 153 8.89 10.47 -13.71
CA GLY A 153 9.73 11.66 -13.71
C GLY A 153 10.38 11.93 -15.07
N GLY A 154 10.80 10.88 -15.78
CA GLY A 154 11.37 10.96 -17.13
C GLY A 154 10.37 11.55 -18.13
N ILE A 155 9.14 11.03 -18.16
CA ILE A 155 8.05 11.53 -19.03
C ILE A 155 7.79 13.02 -18.76
N LEU A 156 7.67 13.42 -17.48
CA LEU A 156 7.39 14.81 -17.12
C LEU A 156 8.53 15.77 -17.52
N THR A 157 9.76 15.26 -17.61
CA THR A 157 10.94 16.06 -17.99
C THR A 157 11.07 16.16 -19.51
N SER A 158 10.77 15.10 -20.26
CA SER A 158 10.84 15.12 -21.73
C SER A 158 9.86 16.12 -22.36
N GLU A 159 8.68 16.31 -21.76
CA GLU A 159 7.68 17.30 -22.22
C GLU A 159 8.11 18.76 -22.01
N ARG A 160 9.16 19.02 -21.21
CA ARG A 160 9.68 20.38 -20.94
C ARG A 160 10.96 20.72 -21.70
N ALA A 161 11.51 19.78 -22.46
CA ALA A 161 12.79 19.91 -23.16
C ALA A 161 12.65 20.21 -24.68
N GLY A 162 11.41 20.29 -25.19
CA GLY A 162 11.09 20.73 -26.55
C GLY A 162 10.33 22.06 -26.52
#